data_AF-A0A533T5N2-F1
#
_entry.id   AF-A0A533T5N2-F1
#
_cell.length_a   1.000
_cell.length_b   1.000
_cell.length_c   1.000
_cell.angle_alpha   90.00
_cell.angle_beta   90.00
_cell.angle_gamma   90.00
#
_symmetry.space_group_name_H-M   'P 1'
#
loop_
_entity.id
_entity.type
_entity.pdbx_description
1 polymer ?
#
loop_
_entity_poly.entity_id
_entity_poly.type
_entity_poly.pdbx_seq_one_letter_code
_entity_poly.pdbx_strand_id
1 'polypeptide(L)'
;MPKKNVAVKWLSEPEDHDYPAAKSFLSLIFEEAVAKAIVKKLKKASLSEFKAKDIFRASTLSLLGVSNTHVAKDQKKIESGDAIAPLLLVRDSYHSKLIIADGYHRLCAIYSYDEDALIPCKIV
;
A
#
# COMPACT_ATOMS: atom_id res chain seq x y z
N MET A 1 -11.35 13.28 11.10
CA MET A 1 -10.79 12.70 12.35
C MET A 1 -9.75 13.67 12.90
N PRO A 2 -9.59 13.83 14.22
CA PRO A 2 -8.50 14.64 14.76
C PRO A 2 -7.17 13.99 14.36
N LYS A 3 -6.24 14.76 13.77
CA LYS A 3 -4.89 14.28 13.45
C LYS A 3 -4.22 13.81 14.73
N LYS A 4 -3.88 12.52 14.82
CA LYS A 4 -2.95 12.04 15.84
C LYS A 4 -1.56 12.20 15.26
N ASN A 5 -0.72 13.01 15.90
CA ASN A 5 0.67 13.20 15.50
C ASN A 5 1.48 11.93 15.82
N VAL A 6 1.33 10.89 15.00
CA VAL A 6 2.14 9.68 15.07
C VAL A 6 3.15 9.73 13.93
N ALA A 7 4.43 9.76 14.27
CA ALA A 7 5.51 9.76 13.29
C ALA A 7 5.69 8.34 12.75
N VAL A 8 5.17 8.07 11.55
CA VAL A 8 5.36 6.78 10.87
C VAL A 8 6.81 6.65 10.42
N LYS A 9 7.49 5.59 10.85
CA LYS A 9 8.80 5.22 10.31
C LYS A 9 8.61 4.32 9.10
N TRP A 10 9.41 4.55 8.06
CA TRP A 10 9.32 3.81 6.81
C TRP A 10 10.58 2.99 6.57
N LEU A 11 10.39 1.77 6.05
CA LEU A 11 11.49 1.04 5.43
C LEU A 11 11.86 1.73 4.12
N SER A 12 13.14 1.63 3.73
CA SER A 12 13.64 2.20 2.47
C SER A 12 13.15 1.45 1.24
N GLU A 13 12.59 0.25 1.40
CA GLU A 13 12.14 -0.63 0.32
C GLU A 13 10.97 -1.51 0.81
N PRO A 14 10.04 -1.95 -0.08
CA PRO A 14 9.09 -3.01 0.24
C PRO A 14 9.80 -4.30 0.67
N GLU A 15 9.15 -5.11 1.51
CA GLU A 15 9.73 -6.37 1.97
C GLU A 15 9.73 -7.42 0.86
N ASP A 16 10.65 -8.38 0.91
CA ASP A 16 10.75 -9.42 -0.13
C ASP A 16 9.46 -10.24 -0.29
N HIS A 17 8.70 -10.40 0.79
CA HIS A 17 7.43 -11.13 0.80
C HIS A 17 6.25 -10.33 0.22
N ASP A 18 6.36 -9.00 0.14
CA ASP A 18 5.33 -8.12 -0.46
C ASP A 18 5.16 -8.43 -1.95
N TYR A 19 6.24 -8.74 -2.66
CA TYR A 19 6.21 -9.01 -4.10
C TYR A 19 5.47 -10.32 -4.47
N PRO A 20 5.71 -11.48 -3.84
CA PRO A 20 4.89 -12.67 -4.06
C PRO A 20 3.42 -12.49 -3.62
N ALA A 21 3.14 -11.74 -2.55
CA ALA A 21 1.77 -11.40 -2.14
C ALA A 21 1.07 -10.56 -3.25
N ALA A 22 1.74 -9.52 -3.75
CA ALA A 22 1.28 -8.74 -4.89
C ALA A 22 1.06 -9.59 -6.14
N LYS A 23 1.98 -10.52 -6.47
CA LYS A 23 1.81 -11.43 -7.62
C LYS A 23 0.54 -12.27 -7.46
N SER A 24 0.32 -12.84 -6.27
CA SER A 24 -0.84 -13.68 -5.99
C SER A 24 -2.14 -12.93 -6.25
N PHE A 25 -2.26 -11.72 -5.69
CA PHE A 25 -3.43 -10.87 -5.91
C PHE A 25 -3.58 -10.41 -7.37
N LEU A 26 -2.50 -9.95 -8.01
CA LEU A 26 -2.54 -9.51 -9.41
C LEU A 26 -2.90 -10.64 -10.37
N SER A 27 -2.64 -11.90 -10.01
CA SER A 27 -3.02 -13.07 -10.82
C SER A 27 -4.54 -13.35 -10.79
N LEU A 28 -5.30 -12.68 -9.90
CA LEU A 28 -6.76 -12.68 -9.92
C LEU A 28 -7.34 -11.73 -10.98
N ILE A 29 -6.54 -10.74 -11.40
CA ILE A 29 -6.96 -9.64 -12.29
C ILE A 29 -6.37 -9.84 -13.69
N PHE A 30 -5.11 -10.26 -13.75
CA PHE A 30 -4.35 -10.45 -14.98
C PHE A 30 -3.93 -11.93 -15.12
N GLU A 31 -3.66 -12.35 -16.34
CA GLU A 31 -2.99 -13.63 -16.57
C GLU A 31 -1.65 -13.71 -15.81
N GLU A 32 -1.28 -14.92 -15.37
CA GLU A 32 -0.11 -15.11 -14.51
C GLU A 32 1.19 -14.54 -15.12
N ALA A 33 1.37 -14.68 -16.44
CA ALA A 33 2.51 -14.14 -17.15
C ALA A 33 2.59 -12.60 -17.04
N VAL A 34 1.44 -11.93 -17.16
CA VAL A 34 1.32 -10.46 -17.02
C VAL A 34 1.56 -10.04 -15.57
N ALA A 35 0.94 -10.72 -14.59
CA ALA A 35 1.16 -10.47 -13.16
C ALA A 35 2.65 -10.59 -12.78
N LYS A 36 3.32 -11.63 -13.27
CA LYS A 36 4.78 -11.83 -13.07
C LYS A 36 5.60 -10.69 -13.70
N ALA A 37 5.24 -10.23 -14.89
CA ALA A 37 5.91 -9.12 -15.55
C ALA A 37 5.72 -7.79 -14.78
N ILE A 38 4.52 -7.51 -14.29
CA ILE A 38 4.21 -6.34 -13.45
C ILE A 38 5.06 -6.36 -12.19
N VAL A 39 5.09 -7.48 -11.45
CA VAL A 39 5.91 -7.59 -10.22
C VAL A 39 7.41 -7.41 -10.51
N LYS A 40 7.91 -7.91 -11.65
CA LYS A 40 9.31 -7.67 -12.06
C LYS A 40 9.59 -6.19 -12.32
N LYS A 41 8.62 -5.44 -12.87
CA LYS A 41 8.73 -3.98 -13.02
C LYS A 41 8.68 -3.29 -11.66
N LEU A 42 7.75 -3.69 -10.79
CA LEU A 42 7.64 -3.15 -9.42
C LEU A 42 8.95 -3.28 -8.65
N LYS A 43 9.63 -4.44 -8.71
CA LYS A 43 10.94 -4.62 -8.04
C LYS A 43 11.99 -3.58 -8.46
N LYS A 44 11.93 -3.10 -9.71
CA LYS A 44 12.89 -2.16 -10.29
C LYS A 44 12.44 -0.70 -10.22
N ALA A 45 11.18 -0.44 -9.90
CA ALA A 45 10.65 0.91 -9.85
C ALA A 45 11.32 1.69 -8.71
N SER A 46 11.57 2.98 -8.94
CA SER A 46 11.98 3.91 -7.89
C SER A 46 10.82 4.13 -6.91
N LEU A 47 11.17 4.46 -5.67
CA LEU A 47 10.16 4.94 -4.72
C LEU A 47 9.53 6.26 -5.20
N SER A 48 8.28 6.44 -4.85
CA SER A 48 7.48 7.64 -5.05
C SER A 48 6.54 7.80 -3.87
N GLU A 49 6.03 9.01 -3.66
CA GLU A 49 5.17 9.32 -2.51
C GLU A 49 3.86 9.95 -2.97
N PHE A 50 2.75 9.47 -2.40
CA PHE A 50 1.42 10.05 -2.61
C PHE A 50 0.65 10.13 -1.29
N LYS A 51 -0.30 11.05 -1.19
CA LYS A 51 -1.14 11.16 0.01
C LYS A 51 -2.05 9.95 0.15
N ALA A 52 -2.25 9.49 1.38
CA ALA A 52 -3.12 8.35 1.68
C ALA A 52 -4.54 8.51 1.10
N LYS A 53 -5.16 9.68 1.28
CA LYS A 53 -6.49 9.98 0.72
C LYS A 53 -6.56 9.93 -0.81
N ASP A 54 -5.49 10.28 -1.50
CA ASP A 54 -5.44 10.27 -2.95
C ASP A 54 -5.25 8.85 -3.48
N ILE A 55 -4.49 8.01 -2.77
CA ILE A 55 -4.38 6.57 -3.07
C ILE A 55 -5.75 5.90 -2.95
N PHE A 56 -6.49 6.13 -1.85
CA PHE A 56 -7.84 5.60 -1.69
C PHE A 56 -8.80 6.08 -2.77
N ARG A 57 -8.78 7.39 -3.07
CA ARG A 57 -9.63 7.99 -4.10
C ARG A 57 -9.36 7.39 -5.48
N ALA A 58 -8.09 7.17 -5.84
CA ALA A 58 -7.70 6.55 -7.10
C ALA A 58 -7.97 5.04 -7.15
N SER A 59 -7.93 4.35 -6.01
CA SER A 59 -8.15 2.89 -5.95
C SER A 59 -9.61 2.49 -5.80
N THR A 60 -10.48 3.45 -5.50
CA THR A 60 -11.93 3.24 -5.24
C THR A 60 -12.20 2.22 -4.13
N LEU A 61 -11.24 1.98 -3.24
CA LEU A 61 -11.39 1.06 -2.12
C LEU A 61 -11.91 1.82 -0.91
N SER A 62 -12.71 1.14 -0.09
CA SER A 62 -13.20 1.68 1.18
C SER A 62 -12.13 1.57 2.26
N LEU A 63 -12.19 2.43 3.26
CA LEU A 63 -11.35 2.28 4.45
C LEU A 63 -11.81 1.04 5.24
N LEU A 64 -10.88 0.16 5.60
CA LEU A 64 -11.17 -0.93 6.55
C LEU A 64 -11.32 -0.36 7.96
N GLY A 65 -12.34 -0.83 8.68
CA GLY A 65 -12.58 -0.42 10.07
C GLY A 65 -11.48 -0.88 11.03
N VAL A 66 -11.34 -0.16 12.14
CA VAL A 66 -10.33 -0.43 13.20
C VAL A 66 -10.51 -1.78 13.91
N SER A 67 -11.66 -2.44 13.76
CA SER A 67 -11.89 -3.80 14.26
C SER A 67 -11.21 -4.88 13.41
N ASN A 68 -10.67 -4.53 12.24
CA ASN A 68 -9.91 -5.45 11.42
C ASN A 68 -8.56 -5.77 12.11
N THR A 69 -8.31 -7.06 12.37
CA THR A 69 -7.14 -7.53 13.10
C THR A 69 -5.80 -7.19 12.43
N HIS A 70 -5.77 -7.13 11.10
CA HIS A 70 -4.58 -6.76 10.35
C HIS A 70 -4.30 -5.25 10.44
N VAL A 71 -5.35 -4.42 10.34
CA VAL A 71 -5.24 -2.97 10.55
C VAL A 71 -4.74 -2.68 11.98
N ALA A 72 -5.32 -3.34 12.99
CA ALA A 72 -4.89 -3.19 14.38
C ALA A 72 -3.43 -3.63 14.60
N LYS A 73 -2.96 -4.65 13.87
CA LYS A 73 -1.56 -5.09 13.92
C LYS A 73 -0.61 -4.03 13.34
N ASP A 74 -0.95 -3.44 12.20
CA ASP A 74 -0.14 -2.38 11.60
C ASP A 74 -0.17 -1.08 12.44
N GLN A 75 -1.32 -0.75 13.05
CA GLN A 75 -1.43 0.32 14.03
C GLN A 75 -0.48 0.11 15.22
N LYS A 76 -0.45 -1.09 15.80
CA LYS A 76 0.49 -1.42 16.88
C LYS A 76 1.95 -1.24 16.47
N LYS A 77 2.34 -1.65 15.26
CA LYS A 77 3.69 -1.43 14.73
C LYS A 77 4.04 0.06 14.65
N ILE A 78 3.09 0.87 14.17
CA ILE A 78 3.27 2.33 14.08
C ILE A 78 3.45 2.92 15.48
N GLU A 79 2.64 2.49 16.46
CA GLU A 79 2.68 2.96 17.84
C GLU A 79 3.93 2.50 18.61
N SER A 80 4.47 1.31 18.31
CA SER A 80 5.77 0.83 18.84
C SER A 80 6.96 1.51 18.18
N GLY A 81 6.74 2.30 17.12
CA GLY A 81 7.79 2.96 16.37
C GLY A 81 8.60 2.00 15.48
N ASP A 82 8.00 0.86 15.12
CA ASP A 82 8.53 -0.06 14.12
C ASP A 82 8.35 0.53 12.72
N ALA A 83 9.29 0.21 11.83
CA ALA A 83 9.22 0.66 10.45
C ALA A 83 8.15 -0.12 9.66
N ILE A 84 7.39 0.60 8.85
CA ILE A 84 6.38 0.05 7.94
C ILE A 84 6.95 0.01 6.53
N ALA A 85 6.71 -1.08 5.80
CA ALA A 85 7.15 -1.14 4.41
C ALA A 85 6.34 -0.22 3.49
N PRO A 86 6.96 0.35 2.44
CA PRO A 86 6.28 1.00 1.32
C PRO A 86 5.26 0.09 0.62
N LEU A 87 4.30 0.71 -0.06
CA LEU A 87 3.22 0.02 -0.78
C LEU A 87 3.65 -0.42 -2.19
N LEU A 88 2.93 -1.38 -2.76
CA LEU A 88 3.04 -1.76 -4.17
C LEU A 88 1.77 -1.37 -4.93
N LEU A 89 1.91 -0.50 -5.93
CA LEU A 89 0.79 0.09 -6.67
C LEU A 89 0.91 -0.18 -8.18
N VAL A 90 -0.20 -0.39 -8.86
CA VAL A 90 -0.23 -0.59 -10.31
C VAL A 90 -1.26 0.36 -10.93
N ARG A 91 -0.83 1.17 -11.90
CA ARG A 91 -1.71 1.99 -12.71
C ARG A 91 -2.31 1.14 -13.82
N ASP A 92 -3.59 0.79 -13.66
CA ASP A 92 -4.37 0.21 -14.74
C ASP A 92 -4.94 1.33 -15.60
N SER A 93 -4.17 1.73 -16.63
CA SER A 93 -4.57 2.78 -17.55
C SER A 93 -5.79 2.41 -18.39
N TYR A 94 -6.03 1.11 -18.63
CA TYR A 94 -7.17 0.67 -19.43
C TYR A 94 -8.48 0.90 -18.68
N HIS A 95 -8.51 0.59 -17.38
CA HIS A 95 -9.68 0.83 -16.53
C HIS A 95 -9.65 2.17 -15.78
N SER A 96 -8.63 3.02 -16.02
CA SER A 96 -8.41 4.30 -15.31
C SER A 96 -8.45 4.15 -13.79
N LYS A 97 -7.86 3.08 -13.26
CA LYS A 97 -7.92 2.71 -11.84
C LYS A 97 -6.53 2.45 -11.26
N LEU A 98 -6.34 2.81 -9.99
CA LEU A 98 -5.18 2.40 -9.22
C LEU A 98 -5.45 1.06 -8.52
N ILE A 99 -4.59 0.07 -8.74
CA ILE A 99 -4.63 -1.20 -8.02
C ILE A 99 -3.60 -1.13 -6.89
N ILE A 100 -4.04 -1.35 -5.65
CA ILE A 100 -3.14 -1.57 -4.51
C ILE A 100 -2.77 -3.06 -4.54
N ALA A 101 -1.61 -3.38 -5.11
CA ALA A 101 -1.16 -4.76 -5.26
C ALA A 101 -0.70 -5.35 -3.93
N ASP A 102 -0.09 -4.52 -3.06
CA ASP A 102 0.16 -4.87 -1.66
C ASP A 102 0.13 -3.59 -0.78
N GLY A 103 -0.20 -3.76 0.50
CA GLY A 103 -0.18 -2.70 1.51
C GLY A 103 -1.51 -2.01 1.78
N TYR A 104 -2.64 -2.62 1.40
CA TYR A 104 -3.99 -2.10 1.68
C TYR A 104 -4.29 -1.94 3.18
N HIS A 105 -3.93 -2.92 4.01
CA HIS A 105 -4.12 -2.83 5.46
C HIS A 105 -3.22 -1.75 6.10
N ARG A 106 -1.97 -1.65 5.66
CA ARG A 106 -1.03 -0.59 6.06
C ARG A 106 -1.57 0.80 5.72
N LEU A 107 -2.11 0.96 4.51
CA LEU A 107 -2.77 2.20 4.09
C LEU A 107 -3.95 2.55 5.01
N CYS A 108 -4.81 1.58 5.32
CA CYS A 108 -5.94 1.79 6.23
C CYS A 108 -5.48 2.19 7.64
N ALA A 109 -4.45 1.52 8.17
CA ALA A 109 -3.88 1.84 9.47
C ALA A 109 -3.37 3.28 9.53
N ILE A 110 -2.59 3.71 8.53
CA ILE A 110 -2.00 5.05 8.50
C ILE A 110 -3.06 6.13 8.29
N TYR A 111 -4.01 5.91 7.38
CA TYR A 111 -5.11 6.83 7.12
C TYR A 111 -5.94 7.12 8.38
N SER A 112 -6.06 6.15 9.29
CA SER A 112 -6.76 6.35 10.56
C SER A 112 -6.07 7.35 11.50
N TYR A 113 -4.77 7.62 11.31
CA TYR A 113 -4.00 8.61 12.07
C TYR A 113 -3.90 9.96 11.34
N ASP A 114 -3.59 9.93 10.04
CA ASP A 114 -3.50 11.11 9.17
C ASP A 114 -3.84 10.77 7.71
N GLU A 115 -4.96 11.29 7.21
CA GLU A 115 -5.40 11.11 5.82
C GLU A 115 -4.48 11.81 4.80
N ASP A 116 -3.70 12.81 5.23
CA ASP A 116 -2.74 13.54 4.40
C ASP A 116 -1.34 12.92 4.42
N ALA A 117 -1.11 11.83 5.16
CA ALA A 117 0.19 11.19 5.28
C ALA A 117 0.76 10.86 3.88
N LEU A 118 2.04 11.22 3.67
CA LEU A 118 2.79 10.81 2.49
C LEU A 118 3.16 9.33 2.63
N ILE A 119 2.72 8.54 1.66
CA ILE A 119 2.91 7.09 1.65
C ILE A 119 3.96 6.75 0.59
N PRO A 120 5.15 6.24 0.99
CA PRO A 120 6.11 5.73 0.04
C PRO A 120 5.55 4.47 -0.61
N CYS A 121 5.80 4.34 -1.91
CA CYS A 121 5.34 3.23 -2.71
C CYS A 121 6.22 3.02 -3.93
N LYS A 122 6.17 1.82 -4.48
CA LYS A 122 6.59 1.54 -5.86
C LYS A 122 5.35 1.47 -6.73
N ILE A 123 5.39 2.19 -7.85
CA ILE A 123 4.26 2.29 -8.78
C ILE A 123 4.73 2.02 -10.21
N VAL A 124 3.94 1.23 -10.96
CA VAL A 124 4.17 0.90 -12.38
C VAL A 124 2.92 1.07 -13.22
#